data_AF-A0A5B8Z939-F1
#
_entry.id   AF-A0A5B8Z939-F1
#
_cell.length_a   1.000
_cell.length_b   1.000
_cell.length_c   1.000
_cell.angle_alpha   90.00
_cell.angle_beta   90.00
_cell.angle_gamma   90.00
#
_symmetry.space_group_name_H-M   'P 1'
#
loop_
_entity.id
_entity.type
_entity.pdbx_description
1 polymer ?
#
loop_
_entity_poly.entity_id
_entity_poly.type
_entity_poly.pdbx_seq_one_letter_code
_entity_poly.pdbx_strand_id
1 'polypeptide(L)'
;MAEQKKFVLYEYLDFFWKKKVFFLIIPLLFTLLGFGASYVIPNKGNYVGSAKIFTGAVSLKGLKDPSYVVDQFGKDVNGEIEAFVSSDSFIKIKIYNDDKEELKKDLHKMTSSIEKAMLDNYNLRYSITEDNINNNENQLKELNDVLKVTNEKLESGQLNVTEAERVASVLENTEAQIADVQARNQRMTGDLATFEKPSIASEEVKAVDRHQVELSLAGLVFGVFATFLILMLWKYVNEARRYYNHD
;
A
#
# COMPACT_ATOMS: atom_id res chain seq x y z
N MET A 1 18.56 37.08 67.56
CA MET A 1 17.38 36.29 67.19
C MET A 1 17.77 35.49 65.97
N ALA A 2 17.81 34.17 66.07
CA ALA A 2 18.27 33.32 64.97
C ALA A 2 17.27 33.41 63.82
N GLU A 3 17.68 33.95 62.68
CA GLU A 3 16.96 33.77 61.42
C GLU A 3 16.88 32.27 61.15
N GLN A 4 15.69 31.69 61.34
CA GLN A 4 15.44 30.33 60.89
C GLN A 4 15.65 30.31 59.39
N LYS A 5 16.70 29.61 58.93
CA LYS A 5 16.94 29.33 57.51
C LYS A 5 15.71 28.61 56.96
N LYS A 6 14.78 29.37 56.40
CA LYS A 6 13.59 28.83 55.74
C LYS A 6 14.07 28.02 54.55
N PHE A 7 13.83 26.72 54.58
CA PHE A 7 14.17 25.85 53.48
C PHE A 7 13.19 26.15 52.34
N VAL A 8 13.67 26.87 51.32
CA VAL A 8 12.87 27.31 50.16
C VAL A 8 12.09 26.14 49.55
N LEU A 9 12.73 24.97 49.41
CA LEU A 9 12.09 23.76 48.89
C LEU A 9 10.88 23.31 49.74
N TYR A 10 11.02 23.33 51.08
CA TYR A 10 9.93 22.96 51.99
C TYR A 10 8.74 23.92 51.85
N GLU A 11 8.99 25.21 51.66
CA GLU A 11 7.93 26.19 51.42
C GLU A 11 7.21 25.96 50.09
N TYR A 12 7.92 25.54 49.03
CA TYR A 12 7.27 25.14 47.77
C TYR A 12 6.44 23.87 47.94
N LEU A 13 6.96 22.86 48.66
CA LEU A 13 6.24 21.62 48.94
C LEU A 13 4.97 21.87 49.77
N ASP A 14 5.04 22.69 50.84
CA ASP A 14 3.88 23.04 51.65
C ASP A 14 2.84 23.84 50.84
N PHE A 15 3.29 24.77 50.00
CA PHE A 15 2.41 25.49 49.09
C PHE A 15 1.70 24.54 48.10
N PHE A 16 2.42 23.60 47.50
CA PHE A 16 1.86 22.59 46.62
C PHE A 16 0.87 21.68 47.35
N TRP A 17 1.19 21.29 48.59
CA TRP A 17 0.33 20.45 49.42
C TRP A 17 -1.01 21.13 49.74
N LYS A 18 -0.98 22.42 50.07
CA LYS A 18 -2.18 23.25 50.26
C LYS A 18 -3.01 23.39 48.98
N LYS A 19 -2.39 23.21 47.82
CA LYS A 19 -3.01 23.31 46.49
C LYS A 19 -3.08 21.96 45.76
N LYS A 20 -3.08 20.84 46.48
CA LYS A 20 -3.10 19.48 45.91
C LYS A 20 -4.23 19.23 44.89
N VAL A 21 -5.37 19.92 45.01
CA VAL A 21 -6.48 19.84 44.05
C VAL A 21 -6.06 20.28 42.64
N PHE A 22 -5.12 21.21 42.51
CA PHE A 22 -4.62 21.68 41.22
C PHE A 22 -3.82 20.61 40.45
N PHE A 23 -3.21 19.64 41.15
CA PHE A 23 -2.59 18.46 40.53
C PHE A 23 -3.60 17.52 39.88
N LEU A 24 -4.90 17.70 40.14
CA LEU A 24 -5.96 16.97 39.48
C LEU A 24 -6.64 17.83 38.40
N ILE A 25 -6.96 19.09 38.72
CA ILE A 25 -7.69 19.99 37.81
C ILE A 25 -6.86 20.36 36.58
N ILE A 26 -5.59 20.76 36.76
CA ILE A 26 -4.78 21.26 35.64
C ILE A 26 -4.50 20.14 34.63
N PRO A 27 -4.06 18.93 35.01
CA PRO A 27 -3.87 17.86 34.04
C PRO A 27 -5.16 17.51 33.30
N LEU A 28 -6.31 17.47 34.01
CA LEU A 28 -7.60 17.19 33.39
C LEU A 28 -8.00 18.24 32.35
N LEU A 29 -7.77 19.54 32.65
CA LEU A 29 -8.01 20.62 31.69
C LEU A 29 -7.13 20.46 30.44
N PHE A 30 -5.85 20.13 30.62
CA PHE A 30 -4.95 19.91 29.49
C PHE A 30 -5.29 18.64 28.69
N THR A 31 -5.80 17.59 29.32
CA THR A 31 -6.38 16.43 28.61
C THR A 31 -7.54 16.86 27.72
N LEU A 32 -8.48 17.66 28.25
CA LEU A 32 -9.61 18.18 27.48
C LEU A 32 -9.17 19.11 26.35
N LEU A 33 -8.13 19.93 26.58
CA LEU A 33 -7.53 20.75 25.54
C LEU A 33 -6.87 19.90 24.44
N GLY A 34 -6.16 18.82 24.81
CA GLY A 34 -5.59 17.86 23.86
C GLY A 34 -6.68 17.18 23.02
N PHE A 35 -7.77 16.76 23.65
CA PHE A 35 -8.94 16.24 22.94
C PHE A 35 -9.54 17.29 22.01
N GLY A 36 -9.74 18.53 22.46
CA GLY A 36 -10.26 19.62 21.64
C GLY A 36 -9.34 19.96 20.46
N ALA A 37 -8.02 19.94 20.67
CA ALA A 37 -7.03 20.18 19.62
C ALA A 37 -7.13 19.16 18.48
N SER A 38 -7.53 17.91 18.76
CA SER A 38 -7.75 16.90 17.72
C SER A 38 -8.81 17.28 16.67
N TYR A 39 -9.73 18.19 17.01
CA TYR A 39 -10.74 18.70 16.08
C TYR A 39 -10.27 19.89 15.25
N VAL A 40 -9.18 20.54 15.67
CA VAL A 40 -8.64 21.75 15.01
C VAL A 40 -7.48 21.41 14.08
N ILE A 41 -6.83 20.25 14.28
CA ILE A 41 -5.78 19.78 13.37
C ILE A 41 -6.41 19.48 12.00
N PRO A 42 -5.88 20.05 10.90
CA PRO A 42 -6.40 19.82 9.56
C PRO A 42 -6.31 18.34 9.22
N ASN A 43 -7.44 17.74 8.86
CA ASN A 43 -7.50 16.40 8.30
C ASN A 43 -7.87 16.50 6.82
N LYS A 44 -7.39 15.56 6.01
CA LYS A 44 -7.66 15.49 4.56
C LYS A 44 -9.13 15.19 4.22
N GLY A 45 -9.92 14.83 5.23
CA GLY A 45 -11.37 14.60 5.16
C GLY A 45 -11.89 13.96 6.45
N ASN A 46 -13.22 13.84 6.59
CA ASN A 46 -13.84 13.15 7.73
C ASN A 46 -13.78 11.63 7.61
N TYR A 47 -13.77 11.10 6.39
CA TYR A 47 -13.74 9.68 6.09
C TYR A 47 -12.57 9.33 5.17
N VAL A 48 -12.10 8.09 5.31
CA VAL A 48 -11.09 7.49 4.43
C VAL A 48 -11.64 6.19 3.84
N GLY A 49 -11.64 6.14 2.52
CA GLY A 49 -11.94 4.95 1.73
C GLY A 49 -10.62 4.28 1.39
N SER A 50 -10.43 3.02 1.77
CA SER A 50 -9.23 2.24 1.51
C SER A 50 -9.54 1.02 0.67
N ALA A 51 -8.80 0.82 -0.40
CA ALA A 51 -8.84 -0.39 -1.20
C ALA A 51 -7.46 -1.03 -1.32
N LYS A 52 -7.43 -2.35 -1.36
CA LYS A 52 -6.24 -3.14 -1.65
C LYS A 52 -6.53 -3.98 -2.87
N ILE A 53 -5.78 -3.75 -3.94
CA ILE A 53 -5.96 -4.41 -5.23
C ILE A 53 -4.77 -5.34 -5.45
N PHE A 54 -5.06 -6.62 -5.68
CA PHE A 54 -4.09 -7.62 -6.06
C PHE A 54 -3.83 -7.53 -7.57
N THR A 55 -2.59 -7.28 -7.96
CA THR A 55 -2.23 -7.08 -9.38
C THR A 55 -2.04 -8.39 -10.14
N GLY A 56 -1.85 -9.51 -9.44
CA GLY A 56 -1.55 -10.81 -10.05
C GLY A 56 -0.42 -10.73 -11.08
N ALA A 57 -0.61 -11.45 -12.19
CA ALA A 57 0.35 -11.54 -13.29
C ALA A 57 0.32 -10.35 -14.26
N VAL A 58 -0.39 -9.25 -13.96
CA VAL A 58 -0.35 -8.03 -14.77
C VAL A 58 1.09 -7.54 -14.86
N SER A 59 1.61 -7.27 -16.05
CA SER A 59 2.99 -6.80 -16.26
C SER A 59 3.07 -5.35 -16.69
N LEU A 60 1.93 -4.72 -17.01
CA LEU A 60 1.89 -3.37 -17.51
C LEU A 60 2.28 -2.40 -16.39
N LYS A 61 3.44 -1.75 -16.54
CA LYS A 61 3.99 -0.83 -15.53
C LYS A 61 3.00 0.27 -15.17
N GLY A 62 2.28 0.84 -16.12
CA GLY A 62 1.27 1.86 -15.86
C GLY A 62 0.18 1.39 -14.89
N LEU A 63 -0.30 0.14 -15.00
CA LEU A 63 -1.32 -0.39 -14.10
C LEU A 63 -0.76 -0.74 -12.70
N LYS A 64 0.56 -0.70 -12.51
CA LYS A 64 1.24 -0.89 -11.22
C LYS A 64 1.80 0.40 -10.63
N ASP A 65 1.91 1.45 -11.44
CA ASP A 65 2.44 2.75 -11.04
C ASP A 65 1.34 3.54 -10.31
N PRO A 66 1.55 3.86 -9.01
CA PRO A 66 0.56 4.61 -8.24
C PRO A 66 0.20 5.97 -8.86
N SER A 67 1.18 6.69 -9.42
CA SER A 67 0.95 8.00 -10.02
C SER A 67 0.07 7.87 -11.26
N TYR A 68 0.38 6.91 -12.13
CA TYR A 68 -0.46 6.63 -13.30
C TYR A 68 -1.88 6.19 -12.91
N VAL A 69 -2.01 5.37 -11.87
CA VAL A 69 -3.32 4.91 -11.38
C VAL A 69 -4.16 6.10 -10.91
N VAL A 70 -3.58 7.03 -10.16
CA VAL A 70 -4.29 8.25 -9.73
C VAL A 70 -4.65 9.13 -10.92
N ASP A 71 -3.70 9.39 -11.82
CA ASP A 71 -3.93 10.26 -12.98
C ASP A 71 -5.00 9.71 -13.93
N GLN A 72 -5.03 8.40 -14.13
CA GLN A 72 -5.94 7.77 -15.09
C GLN A 72 -7.32 7.47 -14.50
N PHE A 73 -7.38 7.00 -13.25
CA PHE A 73 -8.63 6.52 -12.64
C PHE A 73 -9.21 7.47 -11.57
N GLY A 74 -8.46 8.50 -11.18
CA GLY A 74 -8.87 9.48 -10.16
C GLY A 74 -9.59 10.73 -10.71
N LYS A 75 -9.72 10.91 -12.03
CA LYS A 75 -10.26 12.15 -12.63
C LYS A 75 -11.69 12.51 -12.21
N ASP A 76 -12.50 11.50 -11.87
CA ASP A 76 -13.90 11.66 -11.47
C ASP A 76 -14.13 11.29 -10.00
N VAL A 77 -13.08 11.28 -9.19
CA VAL A 77 -13.15 10.94 -7.76
C VAL A 77 -13.06 12.23 -6.96
N ASN A 78 -14.03 12.44 -6.06
CA ASN A 78 -14.03 13.59 -5.18
C ASN A 78 -13.16 13.32 -3.95
N GLY A 79 -12.20 14.21 -3.70
CA GLY A 79 -11.34 14.15 -2.52
C GLY A 79 -9.85 14.03 -2.86
N GLU A 80 -9.04 13.92 -1.81
CA GLU A 80 -7.60 13.69 -1.95
C GLU A 80 -7.34 12.19 -2.12
N ILE A 81 -6.60 11.82 -3.17
CA ILE A 81 -6.29 10.42 -3.50
C ILE A 81 -4.82 10.16 -3.22
N GLU A 82 -4.55 9.10 -2.47
CA GLU A 82 -3.21 8.55 -2.27
C GLU A 82 -3.18 7.12 -2.81
N ALA A 83 -2.22 6.82 -3.67
CA ALA A 83 -1.94 5.45 -4.08
C ALA A 83 -0.51 5.09 -3.71
N PHE A 84 -0.30 3.86 -3.27
CA PHE A 84 1.04 3.34 -2.99
C PHE A 84 1.12 1.84 -3.19
N VAL A 85 2.31 1.37 -3.53
CA VAL A 85 2.61 -0.06 -3.64
C VAL A 85 2.93 -0.57 -2.23
N SER A 86 2.12 -1.49 -1.73
CA SER A 86 2.29 -2.04 -0.38
C SER A 86 3.16 -3.31 -0.34
N SER A 87 3.23 -4.02 -1.47
CA SER A 87 4.19 -5.06 -1.79
C SER A 87 4.16 -5.29 -3.31
N ASP A 88 5.07 -6.11 -3.84
CA ASP A 88 5.23 -6.34 -5.30
C ASP A 88 3.94 -6.72 -6.06
N SER A 89 2.94 -7.24 -5.34
CA SER A 89 1.67 -7.72 -5.92
C SER A 89 0.44 -6.92 -5.46
N PHE A 90 0.59 -5.85 -4.67
CA PHE A 90 -0.55 -5.12 -4.11
C PHE A 90 -0.41 -3.61 -4.22
N ILE A 91 -1.42 -2.99 -4.84
CA ILE A 91 -1.63 -1.54 -4.83
C ILE A 91 -2.65 -1.21 -3.77
N LYS A 92 -2.33 -0.24 -2.91
CA LYS A 92 -3.28 0.33 -1.96
C LYS A 92 -3.68 1.71 -2.44
N ILE A 93 -4.98 1.98 -2.37
CA ILE A 93 -5.58 3.26 -2.72
C ILE A 93 -6.29 3.77 -1.47
N LYS A 94 -6.09 5.04 -1.16
CA LYS A 94 -6.83 5.78 -0.15
C LYS A 94 -7.47 6.99 -0.79
N ILE A 95 -8.72 7.25 -0.46
CA ILE A 95 -9.46 8.44 -0.87
C ILE A 95 -9.98 9.10 0.40
N TYR A 96 -9.76 10.40 0.55
CA TYR A 96 -10.21 11.18 1.69
C TYR A 96 -11.32 12.13 1.25
N ASN A 97 -12.49 12.04 1.89
CA ASN A 97 -13.65 12.90 1.60
C ASN A 97 -14.49 13.08 2.88
N ASP A 98 -15.27 14.15 2.93
CA ASP A 98 -16.18 14.48 4.02
C ASP A 98 -17.53 13.77 3.93
N ASP A 99 -17.95 13.33 2.74
CA ASP A 99 -19.18 12.57 2.53
C ASP A 99 -18.89 11.07 2.40
N LYS A 100 -19.43 10.28 3.34
CA LYS A 100 -19.23 8.83 3.40
C LYS A 100 -19.86 8.07 2.22
N GLU A 101 -21.05 8.48 1.78
CA GLU A 101 -21.78 7.78 0.72
C GLU A 101 -21.18 8.11 -0.65
N GLU A 102 -20.81 9.37 -0.87
CA GLU A 102 -20.04 9.77 -2.05
C GLU A 102 -18.70 9.04 -2.11
N LEU A 103 -17.95 9.04 -1.01
CA LEU A 103 -16.67 8.34 -0.91
C LEU A 103 -16.78 6.85 -1.23
N LYS A 104 -17.84 6.18 -0.75
CA LYS A 104 -18.07 4.76 -1.03
C LYS A 104 -18.32 4.53 -2.53
N LYS A 105 -19.10 5.40 -3.17
CA LYS A 105 -19.39 5.34 -4.60
C LYS A 105 -18.12 5.59 -5.42
N ASP A 106 -17.35 6.60 -5.06
CA ASP A 106 -16.13 6.99 -5.77
C ASP A 106 -15.04 5.93 -5.62
N LEU A 107 -14.86 5.39 -4.41
CA LEU A 107 -13.96 4.27 -4.14
C LEU A 107 -14.34 3.06 -5.00
N HIS A 108 -15.61 2.66 -4.97
CA HIS A 108 -16.08 1.51 -5.74
C HIS A 108 -15.93 1.72 -7.26
N LYS A 109 -16.24 2.92 -7.76
CA LYS A 109 -16.09 3.27 -9.18
C LYS A 109 -14.62 3.19 -9.60
N MET A 110 -13.72 3.74 -8.79
CA MET A 110 -12.29 3.75 -9.07
C MET A 110 -11.72 2.32 -9.02
N THR A 111 -12.00 1.55 -7.97
CA THR A 111 -11.51 0.17 -7.82
C THR A 111 -12.01 -0.74 -8.93
N SER A 112 -13.30 -0.64 -9.29
CA SER A 112 -13.89 -1.42 -10.38
C SER A 112 -13.28 -1.07 -11.74
N SER A 113 -12.98 0.21 -11.99
CA SER A 113 -12.35 0.66 -13.24
C SER A 113 -10.92 0.15 -13.37
N ILE A 114 -10.17 0.15 -12.26
CA ILE A 114 -8.81 -0.39 -12.18
C ILE A 114 -8.84 -1.90 -12.38
N GLU A 115 -9.71 -2.61 -11.66
CA GLU A 115 -9.87 -4.06 -11.78
C GLU A 115 -10.20 -4.45 -13.23
N LYS A 116 -11.13 -3.73 -13.87
CA LYS A 116 -11.47 -3.96 -15.28
C LYS A 116 -10.24 -3.80 -16.18
N ALA A 117 -9.49 -2.72 -16.06
CA ALA A 117 -8.29 -2.50 -16.88
C ALA A 117 -7.22 -3.58 -16.66
N MET A 118 -7.07 -4.05 -15.41
CA MET A 118 -6.18 -5.17 -15.07
C MET A 118 -6.67 -6.50 -15.66
N LEU A 119 -7.98 -6.77 -15.59
CA LEU A 119 -8.60 -7.96 -16.16
C LEU A 119 -8.51 -7.98 -17.68
N ASP A 120 -8.72 -6.84 -18.35
CA ASP A 120 -8.58 -6.72 -19.79
C ASP A 120 -7.14 -7.01 -20.22
N ASN A 121 -6.14 -6.49 -19.49
CA ASN A 121 -4.72 -6.81 -19.75
C ASN A 121 -4.39 -8.28 -19.49
N TYR A 122 -4.91 -8.84 -18.40
CA TYR A 122 -4.76 -10.25 -18.04
C TYR A 122 -5.32 -11.15 -19.15
N ASN A 123 -6.57 -10.94 -19.56
CA ASN A 123 -7.27 -11.74 -20.57
C ASN A 123 -6.56 -11.67 -21.92
N LEU A 124 -6.11 -10.47 -22.33
CA LEU A 124 -5.36 -10.29 -23.57
C LEU A 124 -4.07 -11.12 -23.57
N ARG A 125 -3.29 -11.06 -22.49
CA ARG A 125 -2.03 -11.81 -22.39
C ARG A 125 -2.27 -13.31 -22.30
N TYR A 126 -3.28 -13.74 -21.57
CA TYR A 126 -3.67 -15.14 -21.48
C TYR A 126 -4.01 -15.68 -22.88
N SER A 127 -4.92 -15.01 -23.59
CA SER A 127 -5.36 -15.40 -24.94
C SER A 127 -4.20 -15.43 -25.95
N ILE A 128 -3.33 -14.42 -25.97
CA ILE A 128 -2.16 -14.41 -26.87
C ILE A 128 -1.23 -15.59 -26.56
N THR A 129 -1.04 -15.92 -25.29
CA THR A 129 -0.16 -17.03 -24.89
C THR A 129 -0.78 -18.38 -25.27
N GLU A 130 -2.08 -18.54 -25.07
CA GLU A 130 -2.83 -19.72 -25.47
C GLU A 130 -2.82 -19.91 -27.01
N ASP A 131 -3.04 -18.86 -27.78
CA ASP A 131 -2.95 -18.89 -29.24
C ASP A 131 -1.54 -19.28 -29.72
N ASN A 132 -0.50 -18.76 -29.07
CA ASN A 132 0.88 -19.13 -29.38
C ASN A 132 1.18 -20.60 -29.08
N ILE A 133 0.65 -21.14 -27.98
CA ILE A 133 0.77 -22.57 -27.66
C ILE A 133 0.10 -23.41 -28.76
N ASN A 134 -1.14 -23.07 -29.14
CA ASN A 134 -1.87 -23.78 -30.20
C ASN A 134 -1.13 -23.73 -31.55
N ASN A 135 -0.57 -22.58 -31.91
CA ASN A 135 0.21 -22.43 -33.13
C ASN A 135 1.50 -23.27 -33.12
N ASN A 136 2.20 -23.29 -31.99
CA ASN A 136 3.38 -24.12 -31.80
C ASN A 136 3.03 -25.63 -31.82
N GLU A 137 1.87 -26.03 -31.31
CA GLU A 137 1.40 -27.42 -31.40
C GLU A 137 1.12 -27.83 -32.86
N ASN A 138 0.50 -26.95 -33.65
CA ASN A 138 0.33 -27.18 -35.08
C ASN A 138 1.68 -27.26 -35.81
N GLN A 139 2.61 -26.35 -35.49
CA GLN A 139 3.96 -26.38 -36.05
C GLN A 139 4.70 -27.69 -35.68
N LEU A 140 4.55 -28.18 -34.45
CA LEU A 140 5.12 -29.47 -34.04
C LEU A 140 4.54 -30.62 -34.86
N LYS A 141 3.24 -30.59 -35.15
CA LYS A 141 2.62 -31.61 -36.00
C LYS A 141 3.22 -31.61 -37.41
N GLU A 142 3.34 -30.44 -38.03
CA GLU A 142 3.95 -30.29 -39.37
C GLU A 142 5.41 -30.75 -39.39
N LEU A 143 6.20 -30.38 -38.37
CA LEU A 143 7.60 -30.81 -38.25
C LEU A 143 7.71 -32.33 -38.05
N ASN A 144 6.82 -32.94 -37.28
CA ASN A 144 6.78 -34.40 -37.12
C ASN A 144 6.42 -35.11 -38.44
N ASP A 145 5.52 -34.55 -39.24
CA ASP A 145 5.19 -35.08 -40.57
C ASP A 145 6.40 -34.99 -41.51
N VAL A 146 7.14 -33.87 -41.49
CA VAL A 146 8.40 -33.72 -42.25
C VAL A 146 9.45 -34.73 -41.78
N LEU A 147 9.63 -34.90 -40.46
CA LEU A 147 10.57 -35.85 -39.89
C LEU A 147 10.25 -37.28 -40.34
N LYS A 148 8.97 -37.66 -40.32
CA LYS A 148 8.50 -38.97 -40.78
C LYS A 148 8.85 -39.21 -42.25
N VAL A 149 8.48 -38.28 -43.14
CA VAL A 149 8.76 -38.39 -44.59
C VAL A 149 10.27 -38.42 -44.86
N THR A 150 11.05 -37.65 -44.11
CA THR A 150 12.51 -37.58 -44.25
C THR A 150 13.17 -38.89 -43.81
N ASN A 151 12.71 -39.49 -42.71
CA ASN A 151 13.15 -40.81 -42.25
C ASN A 151 12.81 -41.91 -43.26
N GLU A 152 11.56 -41.97 -43.74
CA GLU A 152 11.15 -42.95 -44.76
C GLU A 152 12.02 -42.85 -46.03
N LYS A 153 12.38 -41.62 -46.43
CA LYS A 153 13.24 -41.39 -47.59
C LYS A 153 14.69 -41.85 -47.34
N LEU A 154 15.22 -41.61 -46.15
CA LEU A 154 16.56 -42.07 -45.76
C LEU A 154 16.63 -43.60 -45.70
N GLU A 155 15.60 -44.24 -45.12
CA GLU A 155 15.49 -45.70 -44.99
C GLU A 155 15.27 -46.42 -46.32
N SER A 156 14.74 -45.74 -47.34
CA SER A 156 14.49 -46.34 -48.66
C SER A 156 15.74 -46.89 -49.36
N GLY A 157 16.93 -46.41 -48.97
CA GLY A 157 18.20 -46.83 -49.56
C GLY A 157 18.40 -46.41 -51.03
N GLN A 158 17.51 -45.58 -51.57
CA GLN A 158 17.52 -45.16 -52.99
C GLN A 158 18.33 -43.88 -53.25
N LEU A 159 18.93 -43.30 -52.21
CA LEU A 159 19.64 -42.03 -52.29
C LEU A 159 21.12 -42.24 -52.64
N ASN A 160 21.66 -41.36 -53.48
CA ASN A 160 23.11 -41.24 -53.62
C ASN A 160 23.73 -40.53 -52.39
N VAL A 161 25.07 -40.55 -52.27
CA VAL A 161 25.79 -39.98 -51.12
C VAL A 161 25.40 -38.52 -50.85
N THR A 162 25.37 -37.68 -51.88
CA THR A 162 25.03 -36.25 -51.77
C THR A 162 23.57 -36.04 -51.36
N GLU A 163 22.65 -36.88 -51.85
CA GLU A 163 21.24 -36.84 -51.47
C GLU A 163 21.03 -37.29 -50.01
N ALA A 164 21.75 -38.32 -49.58
CA ALA A 164 21.71 -38.80 -48.20
C ALA A 164 22.23 -37.73 -47.23
N GLU A 165 23.33 -37.04 -47.54
CA GLU A 165 23.84 -35.92 -46.74
C GLU A 165 22.83 -34.77 -46.62
N ARG A 166 22.14 -34.42 -47.71
CA ARG A 166 21.10 -33.37 -47.68
C ARG A 166 19.89 -33.78 -46.85
N VAL A 167 19.44 -35.03 -46.97
CA VAL A 167 18.34 -35.58 -46.18
C VAL A 167 18.70 -35.62 -44.70
N ALA A 168 19.92 -36.07 -44.35
CA ALA A 168 20.42 -36.06 -42.98
C ALA A 168 20.49 -34.64 -42.39
N SER A 169 20.92 -33.65 -43.18
CA SER A 169 20.92 -32.24 -42.74
C SER A 169 19.51 -31.69 -42.52
N VAL A 170 18.54 -32.05 -43.37
CA VAL A 170 17.13 -31.69 -43.14
C VAL A 170 16.62 -32.31 -41.85
N LEU A 171 16.92 -33.59 -41.61
CA LEU A 171 16.52 -34.30 -40.40
C LEU A 171 17.07 -33.63 -39.13
N GLU A 172 18.38 -33.35 -39.09
CA GLU A 172 19.03 -32.67 -37.96
C GLU A 172 18.38 -31.31 -37.68
N ASN A 173 18.12 -30.52 -38.73
CA ASN A 173 17.46 -29.22 -38.60
C ASN A 173 16.02 -29.34 -38.10
N THR A 174 15.27 -30.34 -38.58
CA THR A 174 13.89 -30.59 -38.14
C THR A 174 13.85 -31.02 -36.67
N GLU A 175 14.73 -31.93 -36.24
CA GLU A 175 14.83 -32.35 -34.84
C GLU A 175 15.19 -31.18 -33.92
N ALA A 176 16.15 -30.34 -34.33
CA ALA A 176 16.52 -29.14 -33.59
C ALA A 176 15.33 -28.16 -33.45
N GLN A 177 14.54 -27.97 -34.51
CA GLN A 177 13.34 -27.13 -34.46
C GLN A 177 12.24 -27.72 -33.57
N ILE A 178 12.02 -29.03 -33.62
CA ILE A 178 11.07 -29.72 -32.73
C ILE A 178 11.46 -29.47 -31.26
N ALA A 179 12.73 -29.63 -30.91
CA ALA A 179 13.21 -29.40 -29.57
C ALA A 179 13.01 -27.94 -29.11
N ASP A 180 13.28 -26.94 -29.97
CA ASP A 180 13.04 -25.53 -29.64
C ASP A 180 11.56 -25.24 -29.41
N VAL A 181 10.69 -25.72 -30.30
CA VAL A 181 9.24 -25.47 -30.19
C VAL A 181 8.66 -26.17 -28.95
N GLN A 182 9.09 -27.40 -28.65
CA GLN A 182 8.71 -28.09 -27.40
C GLN A 182 9.16 -27.31 -26.16
N ALA A 183 10.42 -26.86 -26.11
CA ALA A 183 10.93 -26.08 -25.00
C ALA A 183 10.20 -24.73 -24.84
N ARG A 184 9.79 -24.11 -25.96
CA ARG A 184 8.97 -22.89 -25.96
C ARG A 184 7.56 -23.15 -25.41
N ASN A 185 6.89 -24.20 -25.86
CA ASN A 185 5.58 -24.59 -25.34
C ASN A 185 5.62 -24.93 -23.85
N GLN A 186 6.61 -25.73 -23.42
CA GLN A 186 6.78 -26.07 -22.00
C GLN A 186 6.90 -24.80 -21.13
N ARG A 187 7.67 -23.80 -21.59
CA ARG A 187 7.81 -22.51 -20.89
C ARG A 187 6.49 -21.74 -20.86
N MET A 188 5.82 -21.60 -22.00
CA MET A 188 4.54 -20.87 -22.07
C MET A 188 3.45 -21.54 -21.22
N THR A 189 3.36 -22.87 -21.21
CA THR A 189 2.43 -23.63 -20.37
C THR A 189 2.77 -23.46 -18.89
N GLY A 190 4.06 -23.46 -18.52
CA GLY A 190 4.51 -23.16 -17.16
C GLY A 190 4.16 -21.73 -16.72
N ASP A 191 4.33 -20.76 -17.62
CA ASP A 191 3.95 -19.37 -17.38
C ASP A 191 2.42 -19.25 -17.15
N LEU A 192 1.60 -19.92 -17.96
CA LEU A 192 0.14 -19.96 -17.79
C LEU A 192 -0.27 -20.64 -16.48
N ALA A 193 0.42 -21.70 -16.05
CA ALA A 193 0.11 -22.42 -14.80
C ALA A 193 0.32 -21.55 -13.55
N THR A 194 1.16 -20.52 -13.63
CA THR A 194 1.43 -19.56 -12.55
C THR A 194 0.81 -18.18 -12.82
N PHE A 195 -0.05 -18.08 -13.83
CA PHE A 195 -0.63 -16.81 -14.27
C PHE A 195 -1.81 -16.40 -13.39
N GLU A 196 -1.52 -15.66 -12.33
CA GLU A 196 -2.52 -15.26 -11.34
C GLU A 196 -3.42 -14.12 -11.83
N LYS A 197 -4.73 -14.29 -11.63
CA LYS A 197 -5.76 -13.30 -11.99
C LYS A 197 -5.78 -12.11 -11.01
N PRO A 198 -5.82 -10.86 -11.50
CA PRO A 198 -5.97 -9.69 -10.62
C PRO A 198 -7.36 -9.65 -9.97
N SER A 199 -7.46 -9.05 -8.79
CA SER A 199 -8.72 -8.92 -8.04
C SER A 199 -8.68 -7.83 -6.98
N ILE A 200 -9.86 -7.36 -6.56
CA ILE A 200 -10.01 -6.50 -5.38
C ILE A 200 -9.90 -7.38 -4.12
N ALA A 201 -8.84 -7.21 -3.33
CA ALA A 201 -8.63 -7.98 -2.10
C ALA A 201 -9.41 -7.44 -0.91
N SER A 202 -9.60 -6.12 -0.83
CA SER A 202 -10.44 -5.49 0.19
C SER A 202 -10.86 -4.09 -0.24
N GLU A 203 -12.05 -3.67 0.19
CA GLU A 203 -12.57 -2.31 0.05
C GLU A 203 -13.30 -1.93 1.34
N GLU A 204 -12.90 -0.82 1.97
CA GLU A 204 -13.49 -0.37 3.23
C GLU A 204 -13.57 1.15 3.33
N VAL A 205 -14.60 1.66 4.00
CA VAL A 205 -14.75 3.09 4.30
C VAL A 205 -14.89 3.27 5.81
N LYS A 206 -14.01 4.08 6.41
CA LYS A 206 -13.96 4.32 7.86
C LYS A 206 -13.82 5.80 8.15
N ALA A 207 -14.15 6.22 9.37
CA ALA A 207 -13.82 7.56 9.84
C ALA A 207 -12.30 7.71 9.93
N VAL A 208 -11.78 8.89 9.59
CA VAL A 208 -10.36 9.20 9.76
C VAL A 208 -10.02 9.19 11.25
N ASP A 209 -8.93 8.50 11.61
CA ASP A 209 -8.40 8.54 12.96
C ASP A 209 -7.87 9.95 13.26
N ARG A 210 -8.50 10.63 14.22
CA ARG A 210 -8.13 11.99 14.63
C ARG A 210 -7.07 12.00 15.74
N HIS A 211 -6.48 10.85 16.07
CA HIS A 211 -5.49 10.69 17.14
C HIS A 211 -5.94 11.28 18.48
N GLN A 212 -7.23 11.15 18.77
CA GLN A 212 -7.86 11.81 19.92
C GLN A 212 -7.27 11.31 21.23
N VAL A 213 -6.96 10.02 21.29
CA VAL A 213 -6.41 9.36 22.49
C VAL A 213 -4.97 9.79 22.70
N GLU A 214 -4.17 9.80 21.64
CA GLU A 214 -2.77 10.21 21.65
C GLU A 214 -2.62 11.66 22.08
N LEU A 215 -3.43 12.55 21.50
CA LEU A 215 -3.43 13.98 21.85
C LEU A 215 -3.96 14.24 23.26
N SER A 216 -4.97 13.50 23.70
CA SER A 216 -5.47 13.57 25.09
C SER A 216 -4.40 13.13 26.08
N LEU A 217 -3.67 12.06 25.78
CA LEU A 217 -2.59 11.54 26.62
C LEU A 217 -1.40 12.51 26.65
N ALA A 218 -1.01 13.05 25.50
CA ALA A 218 0.01 14.09 25.41
C ALA A 218 -0.39 15.33 26.23
N GLY A 219 -1.67 15.74 26.13
CA GLY A 219 -2.27 16.78 26.95
C GLY A 219 -2.14 16.48 28.44
N LEU A 220 -2.47 15.27 28.89
CA LEU A 220 -2.33 14.86 30.29
C LEU A 220 -0.88 14.98 30.79
N VAL A 221 0.08 14.44 30.03
CA VAL A 221 1.52 14.51 30.38
C VAL A 221 1.97 15.96 30.48
N PHE A 222 1.65 16.77 29.47
CA PHE A 222 1.97 18.20 29.46
C PHE A 222 1.30 18.94 30.61
N GLY A 223 0.05 18.59 30.95
CA GLY A 223 -0.70 19.17 32.05
C GLY A 223 -0.08 18.89 33.42
N VAL A 224 0.51 17.71 33.63
CA VAL A 224 1.28 17.42 34.85
C VAL A 224 2.48 18.35 34.96
N PHE A 225 3.28 18.50 33.88
CA PHE A 225 4.40 19.44 33.87
C PHE A 225 3.95 20.90 34.07
N ALA A 226 2.89 21.31 33.37
CA ALA A 226 2.31 22.64 33.48
C ALA A 226 1.82 22.92 34.91
N THR A 227 1.32 21.92 35.63
CA THR A 227 0.90 22.09 37.03
C THR A 227 2.04 22.54 37.92
N PHE A 228 3.21 21.91 37.79
CA PHE A 228 4.40 22.32 38.56
C PHE A 228 4.81 23.74 38.21
N LEU A 229 4.85 24.08 36.92
CA LEU A 229 5.21 25.43 36.45
C LEU A 229 4.23 26.49 36.95
N ILE A 230 2.93 26.26 36.81
CA ILE A 230 1.87 27.19 37.22
C ILE A 230 1.91 27.38 38.74
N LEU A 231 2.05 26.31 39.52
CA LEU A 231 2.12 26.43 40.98
C LEU A 231 3.40 27.12 41.45
N MET A 232 4.53 26.88 40.77
CA MET A 232 5.78 27.62 41.05
C MET A 232 5.62 29.11 40.79
N LEU A 233 5.08 29.48 39.63
CA LEU A 233 4.83 30.87 39.24
C LEU A 233 3.80 31.53 40.18
N TRP A 234 2.74 30.82 40.55
CA TRP A 234 1.74 31.34 41.46
C TRP A 234 2.33 31.61 42.85
N LYS A 235 3.15 30.69 43.38
CA LYS A 235 3.85 30.94 44.64
C LYS A 235 4.74 32.19 44.53
N TYR A 236 5.55 32.27 43.48
CA TYR A 236 6.42 33.42 43.22
C TYR A 236 5.66 34.74 43.20
N VAL A 237 4.52 34.80 42.48
CA VAL A 237 3.65 35.98 42.43
C VAL A 237 3.06 36.33 43.81
N ASN A 238 2.65 35.33 44.60
CA ASN A 238 2.11 35.58 45.94
C ASN A 238 3.19 36.12 46.90
N GLU A 239 4.41 35.63 46.82
CA GLU A 239 5.54 36.11 47.62
C GLU A 239 5.93 37.53 47.23
N ALA A 240 6.01 37.81 45.93
CA ALA A 240 6.25 39.16 45.42
C ALA A 240 5.18 40.15 45.94
N ARG A 241 3.88 39.79 45.88
CA ARG A 241 2.81 40.65 46.42
C ARG A 241 2.90 40.85 47.93
N ARG A 242 3.27 39.82 48.69
CA ARG A 242 3.44 39.94 50.15
C ARG A 242 4.61 40.86 50.51
N TYR A 243 5.67 40.83 49.72
CA TYR A 243 6.82 41.72 49.89
C TYR A 243 6.45 43.19 49.64
N TYR A 244 5.67 43.47 48.58
CA TYR A 244 5.23 44.83 48.25
C TYR A 244 4.06 45.36 49.12
N ASN A 245 3.26 44.50 49.75
CA ASN A 245 2.16 44.91 50.63
C ASN A 245 2.56 44.99 52.12
N HIS A 246 3.85 44.87 52.45
CA HIS A 246 4.39 45.01 53.81
C HIS A 246 5.38 46.19 53.94
N ASP A 247 5.42 47.07 52.92
CA ASP A 247 5.76 48.50 53.04
C ASP A 247 4.46 49.32 53.07
#